data_AF-W4HNK0-F1
#
_entry.id   AF-W4HNK0-F1
#
_cell.length_a   1.000
_cell.length_b   1.000
_cell.length_c   1.000
_cell.angle_alpha   90.00
_cell.angle_beta   90.00
_cell.angle_gamma   90.00
#
_symmetry.space_group_name_H-M   'P 1'
#
loop_
_entity.id
_entity.type
_entity.pdbx_description
1 polymer ?
#
loop_
_entity_poly.entity_id
_entity_poly.type
_entity_poly.pdbx_seq_one_letter_code
_entity_poly.pdbx_strand_id
1 'polypeptide(L)'
;MFYDKTLCADAALVASVPVSALSRTRVRRSAKRLLSYLSSPQVRMALPGSERNGVRDLRTLCGSLLSKGTLEESEACALQRRALEFHDSLTQHDSRADIL
;
A
#
# COMPACT_ATOMS: atom_id res chain seq x y z
N MET A 1 -8.35 -15.22 -9.16
CA MET A 1 -7.93 -13.80 -9.18
C MET A 1 -6.50 -13.77 -8.68
N PHE A 2 -5.53 -13.34 -9.50
CA PHE A 2 -4.13 -13.25 -9.06
C PHE A 2 -3.95 -11.96 -8.25
N TYR A 3 -4.13 -12.03 -6.94
CA TYR A 3 -3.48 -11.05 -6.07
C TYR A 3 -2.00 -11.42 -6.06
N ASP A 4 -1.20 -10.58 -6.69
CA ASP A 4 0.22 -10.81 -6.88
C ASP A 4 0.88 -10.90 -5.48
N LYS A 5 1.43 -12.06 -5.09
CA LYS A 5 2.11 -12.26 -3.77
C LYS A 5 3.16 -11.17 -3.50
N THR A 6 3.68 -10.59 -4.57
CA THR A 6 4.60 -9.45 -4.56
C THR A 6 3.98 -8.17 -3.98
N LEU A 7 2.69 -7.91 -4.23
CA LEU A 7 1.96 -6.75 -3.72
C LEU A 7 1.75 -6.82 -2.21
N CYS A 8 1.39 -8.01 -1.71
CA CYS A 8 1.20 -8.26 -0.29
C CYS A 8 2.52 -8.05 0.47
N ALA A 9 3.64 -8.53 -0.08
CA ALA A 9 4.98 -8.30 0.46
C ALA A 9 5.42 -6.83 0.39
N ASP A 10 5.09 -6.11 -0.70
CA ASP A 10 5.40 -4.68 -0.83
C ASP A 10 4.62 -3.83 0.19
N ALA A 11 3.34 -4.14 0.44
CA ALA A 11 2.53 -3.48 1.46
C ALA A 11 3.06 -3.75 2.87
N ALA A 12 3.38 -5.01 3.19
CA ALA A 12 3.98 -5.40 4.47
C ALA A 12 5.30 -4.66 4.71
N LEU A 13 6.16 -4.57 3.69
CA LEU A 13 7.45 -3.90 3.80
C LEU A 13 7.32 -2.40 4.07
N VAL A 14 6.32 -1.72 3.50
CA VAL A 14 6.06 -0.30 3.81
C VAL A 14 5.49 -0.14 5.23
N ALA A 15 4.63 -1.06 5.67
CA ALA A 15 4.00 -1.02 6.98
C ALA A 15 4.97 -1.33 8.14
N SER A 16 5.94 -2.23 7.93
CA SER A 16 6.73 -2.81 9.02
C SER A 16 8.10 -2.16 9.28
N VAL A 17 8.55 -1.24 8.42
CA VAL A 17 9.86 -0.61 8.56
C VAL A 17 9.83 0.54 9.57
N PRO A 18 10.96 0.92 10.19
CA PRO A 18 11.03 2.17 10.95
C PRO A 18 10.74 3.38 10.05
N VAL A 19 10.14 4.45 10.60
CA VAL A 19 9.87 5.70 9.86
C VAL A 19 11.14 6.26 9.21
N SER A 20 12.27 6.22 9.93
CA SER A 20 13.59 6.65 9.44
C SER A 20 14.09 5.84 8.22
N ALA A 21 13.52 4.66 7.97
CA ALA A 21 13.87 3.80 6.85
C ALA A 21 12.91 3.95 5.65
N LEU A 22 11.82 4.72 5.74
CA LEU A 22 10.84 4.89 4.65
C LEU A 22 11.45 5.53 3.40
N SER A 23 12.46 6.39 3.57
CA SER A 23 13.18 7.02 2.46
C SER A 23 14.19 6.09 1.77
N ARG A 24 14.46 4.90 2.31
CA ARG A 24 15.42 3.96 1.73
C ARG A 24 14.96 3.45 0.38
N THR A 25 15.93 3.20 -0.51
CA THR A 25 15.70 2.81 -1.91
C THR A 25 14.79 1.60 -2.07
N ARG A 26 14.89 0.60 -1.17
CA ARG A 26 14.04 -0.60 -1.20
C ARG A 26 12.58 -0.28 -0.88
N VAL A 27 12.34 0.52 0.16
CA VAL A 27 10.99 0.94 0.55
C VAL A 27 10.36 1.85 -0.51
N ARG A 28 11.14 2.79 -1.06
CA ARG A 28 10.68 3.63 -2.18
C ARG A 28 10.32 2.81 -3.41
N ARG A 29 11.07 1.73 -3.71
CA ARG A 29 10.74 0.82 -4.82
C ARG A 29 9.42 0.09 -4.57
N SER A 30 9.19 -0.42 -3.35
CA SER A 30 7.91 -1.03 -2.97
C SER A 30 6.76 -0.02 -3.00
N ALA A 31 6.95 1.19 -2.45
CA ALA A 31 5.97 2.27 -2.51
C ALA A 31 5.64 2.69 -3.96
N LYS A 32 6.62 2.66 -4.87
CA LYS A 32 6.40 2.90 -6.30
C LYS A 32 5.56 1.80 -6.94
N ARG A 33 5.81 0.52 -6.63
CA ARG A 33 5.00 -0.59 -7.13
C ARG A 33 3.57 -0.52 -6.61
N LEU A 34 3.40 -0.24 -5.32
CA LEU A 34 2.09 0.02 -4.71
C LEU A 34 1.39 1.18 -5.44
N LEU A 35 2.06 2.30 -5.65
CA LEU A 35 1.49 3.44 -6.37
C LEU A 35 1.02 3.06 -7.79
N SER A 36 1.83 2.32 -8.54
CA SER A 36 1.46 1.85 -9.87
C SER A 36 0.23 0.94 -9.84
N TYR A 37 0.16 0.02 -8.88
CA TYR A 37 -0.98 -0.87 -8.70
C TYR A 37 -2.26 -0.11 -8.32
N LEU A 38 -2.19 0.75 -7.30
CA LEU A 38 -3.33 1.55 -6.82
C LEU A 38 -3.82 2.57 -7.84
N SER A 39 -2.98 2.93 -8.82
CA SER A 39 -3.36 3.81 -9.93
C SER A 39 -4.07 3.06 -11.07
N SER A 40 -4.05 1.72 -11.07
CA SER A 40 -4.74 0.93 -12.08
C SER A 40 -6.26 1.07 -11.94
N PRO A 41 -7.00 1.36 -13.03
CA PRO A 41 -8.45 1.50 -13.00
C PRO A 41 -9.16 0.19 -12.60
N GLN A 42 -8.55 -0.97 -12.90
CA GLN A 42 -9.08 -2.28 -12.51
C GLN A 42 -9.14 -2.45 -10.99
N VAL A 43 -8.10 -1.98 -10.28
CA VAL A 43 -8.01 -2.05 -8.81
C VAL A 43 -9.05 -1.15 -8.17
N ARG A 44 -9.24 0.07 -8.70
CA ARG A 44 -10.27 0.99 -8.22
C ARG A 44 -11.70 0.43 -8.35
N MET A 45 -11.95 -0.36 -9.40
CA MET A 45 -13.25 -0.98 -9.64
C MET A 45 -13.46 -2.24 -8.80
N ALA A 46 -12.39 -3.01 -8.55
CA ALA A 46 -12.42 -4.25 -7.77
C ALA A 46 -12.58 -4.02 -6.25
N LEU A 47 -12.17 -2.87 -5.74
CA LEU A 47 -12.25 -2.57 -4.30
C LEU A 47 -13.65 -2.08 -3.88
N PRO A 48 -14.20 -2.60 -2.76
CA PRO A 48 -15.44 -2.11 -2.16
C PRO A 48 -15.31 -0.64 -1.74
N GLY A 49 -16.44 0.09 -1.72
CA GLY A 49 -16.47 1.54 -1.51
C GLY A 49 -15.80 2.02 -0.21
N SER A 50 -15.80 1.20 0.85
CA SER A 50 -15.11 1.46 2.12
C SER A 50 -13.58 1.49 1.96
N GLU A 51 -13.00 0.63 1.12
CA GLU A 51 -11.55 0.51 0.92
C GLU A 51 -11.01 1.55 -0.07
N ARG A 52 -11.87 2.12 -0.92
CA ARG A 52 -11.46 3.14 -1.91
C ARG A 52 -10.88 4.40 -1.27
N ASN A 53 -11.38 4.79 -0.09
CA ASN A 53 -10.85 5.96 0.63
C ASN A 53 -9.45 5.67 1.20
N GLY A 54 -9.26 4.53 1.86
CA GLY A 54 -7.95 4.10 2.37
C GLY A 54 -6.91 3.95 1.25
N VAL A 55 -7.31 3.40 0.11
CA VAL A 55 -6.45 3.26 -1.08
C VAL A 55 -6.12 4.61 -1.72
N ARG A 56 -7.06 5.57 -1.73
CA ARG A 56 -6.80 6.93 -2.20
C ARG A 56 -5.77 7.65 -1.31
N ASP A 57 -5.89 7.49 0.01
CA ASP A 57 -4.95 8.08 0.97
C ASP A 57 -3.57 7.45 0.81
N LEU A 58 -3.49 6.12 0.77
CA LEU A 58 -2.25 5.37 0.56
C LEU A 58 -1.55 5.80 -0.74
N ARG A 59 -2.30 5.95 -1.83
CA ARG A 59 -1.80 6.43 -3.12
C ARG A 59 -1.19 7.84 -3.01
N THR A 60 -1.86 8.73 -2.29
CA THR A 60 -1.41 10.12 -2.11
C THR A 60 -0.11 10.16 -1.31
N LEU A 61 -0.03 9.40 -0.21
CA LEU A 61 1.15 9.33 0.66
C LEU A 61 2.35 8.67 -0.04
N CYS A 62 2.13 7.60 -0.80
CA CYS A 62 3.18 7.00 -1.65
C CYS A 62 3.68 7.99 -2.71
N GLY A 63 2.77 8.77 -3.32
CA GLY A 63 3.13 9.83 -4.26
C GLY A 63 3.99 10.92 -3.61
N SER A 64 3.60 11.39 -2.42
CA SER A 64 4.36 12.35 -1.63
C SER A 64 5.76 11.83 -1.28
N LEU A 65 5.88 10.58 -0.81
CA LEU A 65 7.17 9.95 -0.49
C LEU A 65 8.10 9.88 -1.72
N LEU A 66 7.54 9.59 -2.89
CA LEU A 66 8.33 9.45 -4.11
C LEU A 66 8.76 10.80 -4.69
N SER A 67 7.90 11.81 -4.60
CA SER A 67 8.13 13.17 -5.09
C SER A 67 9.08 13.95 -4.18
N LYS A 68 8.76 14.01 -2.87
CA LYS A 68 9.54 14.77 -1.88
C LYS A 68 10.80 14.02 -1.42
N GLY A 69 10.82 12.69 -1.52
CA GLY A 69 11.91 11.83 -1.03
C GLY A 69 11.89 11.60 0.49
N THR A 70 11.12 12.41 1.23
CA THR A 70 10.89 12.32 2.67
C THR A 70 9.41 12.60 2.97
N LEU A 71 8.95 12.14 4.13
CA LEU A 71 7.64 12.42 4.69
C LEU A 71 7.82 12.99 6.08
N GLU A 72 6.90 13.83 6.52
CA GLU A 72 6.82 14.19 7.94
C GLU A 72 6.44 12.96 8.77
N GLU A 73 6.77 12.97 10.06
CA GLU A 73 6.49 11.84 10.95
C GLU A 73 5.00 11.48 11.00
N SER A 74 4.12 12.48 10.93
CA SER A 74 2.67 12.32 10.84
C SER A 74 2.24 11.64 9.54
N GLU A 75 2.78 12.08 8.39
CA GLU A 75 2.54 11.49 7.06
C GLU A 75 3.10 10.05 6.96
N ALA A 76 4.26 9.81 7.55
CA ALA A 76 4.91 8.52 7.62
C ALA A 76 4.10 7.51 8.45
N CYS A 77 3.66 7.92 9.65
CA CYS A 77 2.77 7.10 10.48
C CYS A 77 1.46 6.79 9.76
N ALA A 78 0.87 7.79 9.09
CA ALA A 78 -0.34 7.59 8.30
C ALA A 78 -0.11 6.62 7.14
N LEU A 79 1.03 6.73 6.44
CA LEU A 79 1.40 5.83 5.34
C LEU A 79 1.48 4.38 5.83
N GLN A 80 2.15 4.16 6.96
CA GLN A 80 2.31 2.83 7.54
C GLN A 80 0.99 2.21 7.99
N ARG A 81 0.14 3.01 8.63
CA ARG A 81 -1.20 2.58 9.03
C ARG A 81 -2.05 2.19 7.82
N ARG A 82 -2.07 3.03 6.78
CA ARG A 82 -2.81 2.74 5.54
C ARG A 82 -2.23 1.55 4.78
N ALA A 83 -0.91 1.37 4.80
CA ALA A 83 -0.27 0.21 4.19
C ALA A 83 -0.62 -1.08 4.93
N LEU A 84 -0.72 -1.04 6.26
CA LEU A 84 -1.16 -2.17 7.09
C LEU A 84 -2.62 -2.52 6.82
N GLU A 85 -3.54 -1.53 6.86
CA GLU A 85 -4.95 -1.73 6.51
C GLU A 85 -5.11 -2.37 5.13
N PHE A 86 -4.33 -1.90 4.15
CA PHE A 86 -4.33 -2.46 2.80
C PHE A 86 -3.77 -3.88 2.75
N HIS A 87 -2.72 -4.20 3.52
CA HIS A 87 -2.18 -5.55 3.65
C HIS A 87 -3.21 -6.52 4.26
N ASP A 88 -3.91 -6.09 5.31
CA ASP A 88 -4.95 -6.89 5.96
C ASP A 88 -6.13 -7.14 5.01
N SER A 89 -6.56 -6.12 4.25
CA SER A 89 -7.57 -6.31 3.20
C SER A 89 -7.12 -7.32 2.15
N LEU A 90 -5.86 -7.24 1.67
CA LEU A 90 -5.31 -8.17 0.69
C LEU A 90 -5.29 -9.62 1.22
N THR A 91 -4.86 -9.83 2.46
CA THR A 91 -4.79 -11.16 3.08
C THR A 91 -6.17 -11.75 3.38
N GLN A 92 -7.14 -10.93 3.79
CA GLN A 92 -8.53 -11.36 3.97
C GLN A 92 -9.19 -11.78 2.65
N HIS A 93 -8.90 -11.06 1.55
CA HIS A 93 -9.38 -11.41 0.22
C HIS A 93 -8.76 -12.71 -0.31
N ASP A 94 -7.47 -12.96 -0.04
CA ASP A 94 -6.79 -14.22 -0.38
C ASP A 94 -7.40 -15.40 0.37
N SER A 95 -7.61 -15.25 1.69
CA SER A 95 -8.22 -16.26 2.56
C SER A 95 -9.65 -16.64 2.16
N ARG A 96 -10.40 -15.70 1.55
CA ARG A 96 -11.77 -15.92 1.06
C ARG A 96 -11.81 -16.64 -0.28
N ALA A 97 -10.75 -16.57 -1.08
CA ALA A 97 -10.66 -17.23 -2.37
C ALA A 97 -10.37 -18.75 -2.25
N ASP A 98 -9.80 -19.20 -1.13
CA ASP A 98 -9.48 -20.61 -0.87
C ASP A 98 -10.67 -21.43 -0.29
N ILE A 99 -11.83 -20.82 -0.05
CA ILE A 99 -13.01 -21.47 0.58
C ILE A 99 -14.13 -21.78 -0.46
N LEU A 100 -13.90 -21.52 -1.75
CA LEU A 100 -14.84 -21.82 -2.85
C LEU A 100 -14.19 -22.75 -3.89
#